data_AF-A0A849WB24-F1
#
_entry.id   AF-A0A849WB24-F1
#
_cell.length_a   1.000
_cell.length_b   1.000
_cell.length_c   1.000
_cell.angle_alpha   90.00
_cell.angle_beta   90.00
_cell.angle_gamma   90.00
#
_symmetry.space_group_name_H-M   'P 1'
#
loop_
_entity.id
_entity.type
_entity.pdbx_description
1 polymer ?
#
loop_
_entity_poly.entity_id
_entity_poly.type
_entity_poly.pdbx_seq_one_letter_code
_entity_poly.pdbx_strand_id
1 'polypeptide(L)'
;MDAVAAVQEWGLRCSVKNNIATKQDILEFLKISEHSLNNFLRKHAKTIMPIRLSQEIIQGLGIKATRMNGYSLENAVKIILGMDTEIGIQIKRTLLGDAALLFSNSSKDEMQWKEIFDKVFEGLGLHHNYKIGTHKVDFFVESLNLCLECNGYSHISYNPEYEAIREQYIAERHALVRFHHQISWQTLMNGILKARPGIIQRLDAPVPMNCKWSRNGR
;
A
#
# COMPACT_ATOMS: atom_id res chain seq x y z
N MET A 1 -10.40 5.38 -10.33
CA MET A 1 -9.30 5.65 -11.27
C MET A 1 -8.28 4.53 -11.12
N ASP A 2 -7.80 3.94 -12.21
CA ASP A 2 -6.75 2.90 -12.17
C ASP A 2 -5.41 3.53 -11.73
N ALA A 3 -4.61 2.80 -10.96
CA ALA A 3 -3.28 3.20 -10.50
C ALA A 3 -2.36 3.64 -11.65
N VAL A 4 -2.46 2.97 -12.80
CA VAL A 4 -1.73 3.36 -14.01
C VAL A 4 -2.17 4.74 -14.52
N ALA A 5 -3.47 4.97 -14.63
CA ALA A 5 -4.04 6.24 -15.09
C ALA A 5 -3.65 7.39 -14.16
N ALA A 6 -3.77 7.20 -12.84
CA ALA A 6 -3.37 8.22 -11.87
C ALA A 6 -1.89 8.58 -11.99
N VAL A 7 -1.00 7.59 -12.05
CA VAL A 7 0.45 7.85 -12.15
C VAL A 7 0.79 8.59 -13.46
N GLN A 8 0.09 8.30 -14.56
CA GLN A 8 0.25 9.03 -15.82
C GLN A 8 -0.30 10.46 -15.77
N GLU A 9 -1.46 10.68 -15.16
CA GLU A 9 -2.03 12.02 -14.94
C GLU A 9 -1.12 12.90 -14.08
N TRP A 10 -0.46 12.29 -13.09
CA TRP A 10 0.54 12.95 -12.26
C TRP A 10 1.86 13.22 -12.99
N GLY A 11 1.99 12.74 -14.23
CA GLY A 11 3.05 13.14 -15.15
C GLY A 11 4.17 12.11 -15.31
N LEU A 12 4.00 10.85 -14.90
CA LEU A 12 4.97 9.81 -15.25
C LEU A 12 4.99 9.64 -16.77
N ARG A 13 6.16 9.87 -17.36
CA ARG A 13 6.42 9.65 -18.80
C ARG A 13 7.30 8.43 -18.97
N CYS A 14 6.98 7.63 -19.99
CA CYS A 14 7.82 6.52 -20.42
C CYS A 14 8.69 6.99 -21.58
N SER A 15 10.01 6.94 -21.42
CA SER A 15 10.94 7.30 -22.51
C SER A 15 11.02 6.24 -23.60
N VAL A 16 10.56 5.01 -23.32
CA VAL A 16 10.56 3.90 -24.29
C VAL A 16 9.13 3.58 -24.74
N LYS A 17 8.97 3.23 -26.02
CA LYS A 17 7.69 2.80 -26.61
C LYS A 17 7.08 1.62 -25.84
N ASN A 18 5.77 1.40 -26.02
CA ASN A 18 4.99 0.35 -25.38
C ASN A 18 4.94 0.47 -23.86
N ASN A 19 4.85 1.71 -23.35
CA ASN A 19 4.69 1.99 -21.92
C ASN A 19 5.81 1.36 -21.06
N ILE A 20 7.06 1.53 -21.49
CA ILE A 20 8.23 1.07 -20.76
C ILE A 20 8.94 2.28 -20.14
N ALA A 21 8.98 2.32 -18.81
CA ALA A 21 9.70 3.33 -18.05
C ALA A 21 11.15 2.88 -17.83
N THR A 22 12.09 3.79 -18.04
CA THR A 22 13.48 3.59 -17.66
C THR A 22 13.69 3.88 -16.17
N LYS A 23 14.86 3.50 -15.62
CA LYS A 23 15.23 3.98 -14.28
C LYS A 23 15.25 5.51 -14.23
N GLN A 24 15.73 6.17 -15.28
CA GLN A 24 15.83 7.63 -15.31
C GLN A 24 14.44 8.27 -15.20
N ASP A 25 13.45 7.76 -15.95
CA ASP A 25 12.06 8.22 -15.87
C ASP A 25 11.53 8.15 -14.43
N ILE A 26 11.79 7.03 -13.75
CA ILE A 26 11.34 6.80 -12.36
C ILE A 26 12.09 7.71 -11.38
N LEU A 27 13.40 7.91 -11.56
CA LEU A 27 14.21 8.79 -10.71
C LEU A 27 13.77 10.24 -10.81
N GLU A 28 13.56 10.72 -12.04
CA GLU A 28 13.09 12.08 -12.31
C GLU A 28 11.68 12.29 -11.74
N PHE A 29 10.79 11.33 -11.96
CA PHE A 29 9.42 11.40 -11.46
C PHE A 29 9.39 11.41 -9.93
N LEU A 30 10.11 10.50 -9.26
CA LEU A 30 10.09 10.38 -7.80
C LEU A 30 11.01 11.38 -7.08
N LYS A 31 11.90 12.08 -7.81
CA LYS A 31 12.92 13.00 -7.29
C LYS A 31 13.82 12.34 -6.22
N ILE A 32 14.32 11.14 -6.52
CA ILE A 32 15.15 10.34 -5.60
C ILE A 32 16.54 10.04 -6.18
N SER A 33 17.46 9.59 -5.32
CA SER A 33 18.78 9.12 -5.76
C SER A 33 18.72 7.74 -6.42
N GLU A 34 19.66 7.47 -7.33
CA GLU A 34 19.83 6.15 -7.93
C GLU A 34 20.10 5.07 -6.88
N HIS A 35 20.83 5.39 -5.82
CA HIS A 35 21.11 4.47 -4.73
C HIS A 35 19.82 4.00 -4.04
N SER A 36 18.90 4.92 -3.73
CA SER A 36 17.61 4.59 -3.11
C SER A 36 16.78 3.67 -4.00
N LEU A 37 16.70 3.97 -5.30
CA LEU A 37 15.96 3.15 -6.26
C LEU A 37 16.59 1.75 -6.40
N ASN A 38 17.92 1.66 -6.51
CA ASN A 38 18.62 0.38 -6.63
C ASN A 38 18.44 -0.49 -5.38
N ASN A 39 18.44 0.11 -4.19
CA ASN A 39 18.15 -0.61 -2.95
C ASN A 39 16.73 -1.17 -2.92
N PHE A 40 15.73 -0.38 -3.34
CA PHE A 40 14.36 -0.84 -3.45
C PHE A 40 14.24 -2.00 -4.44
N LEU A 41 14.74 -1.83 -5.66
CA LEU A 41 14.69 -2.87 -6.70
C LEU A 41 15.35 -4.18 -6.26
N ARG A 42 16.47 -4.12 -5.51
CA ARG A 42 17.13 -5.31 -4.96
C ARG A 42 16.24 -6.06 -3.97
N LYS A 43 15.51 -5.35 -3.11
CA LYS A 43 14.57 -5.96 -2.14
C LYS A 43 13.36 -6.60 -2.82
N HIS A 44 12.91 -6.02 -3.93
CA HIS A 44 11.72 -6.45 -4.68
C HIS A 44 12.06 -7.19 -5.98
N ALA A 45 13.27 -7.75 -6.09
CA ALA A 45 13.78 -8.38 -7.31
C ALA A 45 13.03 -9.65 -7.74
N LYS A 46 12.10 -10.18 -6.92
CA LYS A 46 11.24 -11.33 -7.25
C LYS A 46 9.90 -10.93 -7.86
N THR A 47 9.46 -9.70 -7.63
CA THR A 47 8.11 -9.22 -7.99
C THR A 47 8.17 -8.10 -9.03
N ILE A 48 9.30 -7.39 -9.11
CA ILE A 48 9.54 -6.30 -10.06
C ILE A 48 10.62 -6.76 -11.04
N MET A 49 10.17 -7.35 -12.16
CA MET A 49 11.06 -7.85 -13.20
C MET A 49 11.52 -6.71 -14.14
N PRO A 50 12.84 -6.52 -14.34
CA PRO A 50 13.34 -5.61 -15.36
C PRO A 50 13.21 -6.23 -16.77
N ILE A 51 13.00 -5.37 -17.76
CA ILE A 51 13.02 -5.70 -19.18
C ILE A 51 14.35 -5.21 -19.74
N ARG A 52 15.20 -6.12 -20.23
CA ARG A 52 16.46 -5.74 -20.87
C ARG A 52 16.16 -5.09 -22.22
N LEU A 53 16.61 -3.85 -22.41
CA LEU A 53 16.41 -3.12 -23.65
C LEU A 53 17.41 -3.58 -24.72
N SER A 54 16.97 -3.60 -25.98
CA SER A 54 17.86 -3.90 -27.11
C SER A 54 18.80 -2.73 -27.40
N GLN A 55 19.91 -3.00 -28.11
CA GLN A 55 20.86 -1.94 -28.47
C GLN A 55 20.23 -0.87 -29.36
N GLU A 56 19.31 -1.28 -30.24
CA GLU A 56 18.60 -0.37 -31.14
C GLU A 56 17.75 0.63 -30.36
N ILE A 57 17.05 0.17 -29.32
CA ILE A 57 16.26 1.03 -28.44
C ILE A 57 17.19 1.99 -27.68
N ILE A 58 18.28 1.47 -27.10
CA ILE A 58 19.20 2.28 -26.30
C ILE A 58 19.84 3.39 -27.15
N GLN A 59 20.29 3.06 -28.36
CA GLN A 59 20.83 4.02 -29.31
C GLN A 59 19.77 5.04 -29.76
N GLY A 60 18.53 4.59 -29.98
CA GLY A 60 17.40 5.46 -30.32
C GLY A 60 17.05 6.49 -29.23
N LEU A 61 17.41 6.23 -27.97
CA LEU A 61 17.29 7.20 -26.87
C LEU A 61 18.45 8.22 -26.82
N GLY A 62 19.47 8.08 -27.66
CA GLY A 62 20.66 8.94 -27.66
C GLY A 62 21.61 8.68 -26.48
N ILE A 63 21.45 7.57 -25.77
CA ILE A 63 22.22 7.24 -24.55
C ILE A 63 23.45 6.40 -24.90
N LYS A 64 24.64 6.81 -24.41
CA LYS A 64 25.89 6.04 -24.53
C LYS A 64 26.00 4.92 -23.49
N ALA A 65 24.99 4.06 -23.39
CA ALA A 65 24.99 2.91 -22.50
C ALA A 65 25.12 1.59 -23.29
N THR A 66 25.95 0.67 -22.81
CA THR A 66 26.08 -0.67 -23.43
C THR A 66 24.98 -1.62 -22.97
N ARG A 67 24.33 -1.36 -21.84
CA ARG A 67 23.22 -2.16 -21.30
C ARG A 67 22.28 -1.23 -20.54
N MET A 68 20.99 -1.47 -20.69
CA MET A 68 19.95 -0.71 -20.00
C MET A 68 18.74 -1.59 -19.74
N ASN A 69 18.07 -1.35 -18.61
CA ASN A 69 16.82 -2.01 -18.26
C ASN A 69 15.70 -0.97 -18.27
N GLY A 70 14.54 -1.39 -18.75
CA GLY A 70 13.26 -0.73 -18.52
C GLY A 70 12.36 -1.56 -17.60
N TYR A 71 11.21 -1.02 -17.28
CA TYR A 71 10.15 -1.65 -16.52
C TYR A 71 8.84 -1.40 -17.25
N SER A 72 7.95 -2.40 -17.29
CA SER A 72 6.59 -2.15 -17.73
C SER A 72 5.97 -1.06 -16.86
N LEU A 73 5.00 -0.32 -17.41
CA LEU A 73 4.29 0.73 -16.68
C LEU A 73 3.70 0.22 -15.37
N GLU A 74 3.13 -0.99 -15.35
CA GLU A 74 2.66 -1.64 -14.12
C GLU A 74 3.78 -1.81 -13.07
N ASN A 75 4.96 -2.27 -13.48
CA ASN A 75 6.09 -2.41 -12.57
C ASN A 75 6.63 -1.04 -12.13
N ALA A 76 6.60 -0.03 -13.00
CA ALA A 76 6.92 1.35 -12.64
C ALA A 76 5.96 1.90 -11.57
N VAL A 77 4.65 1.64 -11.72
CA VAL A 77 3.62 1.99 -10.73
C VAL A 77 3.88 1.29 -9.39
N LYS A 78 4.21 -0.01 -9.39
CA LYS A 78 4.59 -0.73 -8.16
C LYS A 78 5.80 -0.10 -7.46
N ILE A 79 6.80 0.33 -8.22
CA ILE A 79 7.96 1.06 -7.66
C ILE A 79 7.51 2.38 -7.05
N ILE A 80 6.74 3.18 -7.79
CA ILE A 80 6.28 4.52 -7.36
C ILE A 80 5.45 4.44 -6.07
N LEU A 81 4.55 3.47 -5.98
CA LEU A 81 3.67 3.30 -4.82
C LEU A 81 4.39 2.63 -3.64
N GLY A 82 5.32 1.71 -3.93
CA GLY A 82 6.10 1.01 -2.90
C GLY A 82 7.21 1.86 -2.27
N MET A 83 7.62 2.95 -2.93
CA MET A 83 8.59 3.89 -2.35
C MET A 83 7.88 5.01 -1.56
N ASP A 84 8.43 5.33 -0.38
CA ASP A 84 7.93 6.42 0.46
C ASP A 84 8.53 7.77 0.06
N THR A 85 8.20 8.22 -1.14
CA THR A 85 8.55 9.56 -1.65
C THR A 85 7.35 10.50 -1.51
N GLU A 86 7.59 11.80 -1.55
CA GLU A 86 6.52 12.80 -1.47
C GLU A 86 5.44 12.56 -2.55
N ILE A 87 5.88 12.35 -3.79
CA ILE A 87 4.98 12.09 -4.94
C ILE A 87 4.30 10.72 -4.80
N GLY A 88 5.04 9.67 -4.41
CA GLY A 88 4.45 8.35 -4.16
C GLY A 88 3.36 8.40 -3.08
N ILE A 89 3.58 9.17 -2.00
CA ILE A 89 2.60 9.38 -0.94
C ILE A 89 1.37 10.17 -1.42
N GLN A 90 1.56 11.20 -2.26
CA GLN A 90 0.46 12.00 -2.80
C GLN A 90 -0.41 11.20 -3.79
N ILE A 91 0.20 10.37 -4.63
CA ILE A 91 -0.53 9.49 -5.55
C ILE A 91 -1.28 8.41 -4.77
N LYS A 92 -0.63 7.79 -3.77
CA LYS A 92 -1.30 6.89 -2.81
C LYS A 92 -2.53 7.60 -2.21
N ARG A 93 -2.40 8.83 -1.71
CA ARG A 93 -3.54 9.60 -1.17
C ARG A 93 -4.67 9.81 -2.18
N THR A 94 -4.35 10.08 -3.43
CA THR A 94 -5.35 10.36 -4.48
C THR A 94 -6.10 9.10 -4.87
N LEU A 95 -5.37 8.03 -5.21
CA LEU A 95 -5.96 6.73 -5.57
C LEU A 95 -6.82 6.15 -4.45
N LEU A 96 -6.30 6.22 -3.23
CA LEU A 96 -6.98 5.71 -2.06
C LEU A 96 -8.08 6.69 -1.57
N GLY A 97 -8.00 7.97 -1.92
CA GLY A 97 -9.00 9.01 -1.62
C GLY A 97 -10.24 8.90 -2.49
N ASP A 98 -10.08 8.65 -3.79
CA ASP A 98 -11.20 8.45 -4.72
C ASP A 98 -12.03 7.21 -4.39
N ALA A 99 -11.40 6.20 -3.79
CA ALA A 99 -12.12 5.07 -3.25
C ALA A 99 -13.14 5.47 -2.17
N ALA A 100 -12.92 6.57 -1.44
CA ALA A 100 -13.90 7.10 -0.48
C ALA A 100 -15.23 7.45 -1.16
N LEU A 101 -15.16 7.99 -2.37
CA LEU A 101 -16.31 8.46 -3.15
C LEU A 101 -17.13 7.30 -3.71
N LEU A 102 -16.51 6.14 -3.94
CA LEU A 102 -17.18 4.94 -4.43
C LEU A 102 -18.06 4.25 -3.37
N PHE A 103 -17.85 4.55 -2.07
CA PHE A 103 -18.41 3.74 -0.98
C PHE A 103 -19.06 4.55 0.14
N SER A 104 -19.55 5.75 -0.14
CA SER A 104 -20.40 6.51 0.77
C SER A 104 -21.77 5.85 0.91
N ASN A 105 -21.90 4.90 1.83
CA ASN A 105 -23.01 4.76 2.80
C ASN A 105 -23.18 3.30 3.27
N SER A 106 -22.79 3.06 4.53
CA SER A 106 -23.31 2.08 5.51
C SER A 106 -22.16 1.52 6.36
N SER A 107 -22.50 1.01 7.55
CA SER A 107 -21.58 0.36 8.47
C SER A 107 -20.91 -0.83 7.79
N LYS A 108 -19.58 -0.74 7.63
CA LYS A 108 -18.77 -1.75 6.94
C LYS A 108 -18.46 -2.89 7.88
N ASP A 109 -18.93 -4.09 7.56
CA ASP A 109 -18.42 -5.32 8.14
C ASP A 109 -17.12 -5.74 7.43
N GLU A 110 -16.48 -6.81 7.89
CA GLU A 110 -15.23 -7.33 7.31
C GLU A 110 -15.40 -7.70 5.82
N MET A 111 -16.58 -8.17 5.42
CA MET A 111 -16.89 -8.54 4.04
C MET A 111 -16.89 -7.31 3.11
N GLN A 112 -17.40 -6.17 3.58
CA GLN A 112 -17.32 -4.92 2.82
C GLN A 112 -15.88 -4.37 2.72
N TRP A 113 -15.06 -4.51 3.78
CA TRP A 113 -13.66 -4.11 3.70
C TRP A 113 -12.87 -4.91 2.68
N LYS A 114 -13.17 -6.20 2.55
CA LYS A 114 -12.61 -7.06 1.52
C LYS A 114 -12.83 -6.49 0.11
N GLU A 115 -14.07 -6.18 -0.25
CA GLU A 115 -14.40 -5.64 -1.58
C GLU A 115 -13.76 -4.27 -1.83
N ILE A 116 -13.71 -3.43 -0.80
CA ILE A 116 -13.05 -2.13 -0.88
C ILE A 116 -11.57 -2.33 -1.16
N PHE A 117 -10.90 -3.17 -0.38
CA PHE A 117 -9.48 -3.41 -0.54
C PHE A 117 -9.16 -4.08 -1.88
N ASP A 118 -9.97 -5.02 -2.36
CA ASP A 118 -9.78 -5.65 -3.67
C ASP A 118 -9.73 -4.62 -4.80
N LYS A 119 -10.60 -3.61 -4.76
CA LYS A 119 -10.62 -2.52 -5.74
C LYS A 119 -9.49 -1.51 -5.53
N VAL A 120 -9.23 -1.17 -4.27
CA VAL A 120 -8.29 -0.11 -3.90
C VAL A 120 -6.83 -0.52 -4.09
N PHE A 121 -6.54 -1.79 -3.82
CA PHE A 121 -5.21 -2.37 -3.91
C PHE A 121 -5.08 -3.30 -5.13
N GLU A 122 -5.96 -3.16 -6.13
CA GLU A 122 -5.86 -3.86 -7.40
C GLU A 122 -4.46 -3.63 -8.02
N GLY A 123 -3.83 -4.70 -8.47
CA GLY A 123 -2.47 -4.66 -9.03
C GLY A 123 -1.34 -4.46 -8.00
N LEU A 124 -1.64 -4.22 -6.71
CA LEU A 124 -0.64 -4.02 -5.66
C LEU A 124 -0.30 -5.28 -4.85
N GLY A 125 -0.89 -6.43 -5.21
CA GLY A 125 -0.65 -7.70 -4.55
C GLY A 125 -1.38 -7.80 -3.21
N LEU A 126 -2.70 -7.59 -3.23
CA LEU A 126 -3.53 -7.81 -2.05
C LEU A 126 -3.73 -9.32 -1.82
N HIS A 127 -3.46 -9.75 -0.61
CA HIS A 127 -3.73 -11.09 -0.11
C HIS A 127 -4.67 -11.03 1.08
N HIS A 128 -5.65 -11.91 1.09
CA HIS A 128 -6.57 -12.10 2.21
C HIS A 128 -6.06 -13.20 3.11
N ASN A 129 -6.30 -13.08 4.42
CA ASN A 129 -6.06 -14.16 5.36
C ASN A 129 -4.61 -14.70 5.29
N TYR A 130 -3.65 -13.79 5.08
CA TYR A 130 -2.28 -14.07 4.68
C TYR A 130 -1.43 -14.52 5.87
N LYS A 131 -0.49 -15.46 5.63
CA LYS A 131 0.40 -15.97 6.68
C LYS A 131 1.73 -15.23 6.70
N ILE A 132 2.08 -14.70 7.86
CA ILE A 132 3.38 -14.09 8.17
C ILE A 132 4.03 -14.92 9.27
N GLY A 133 4.99 -15.76 8.86
CA GLY A 133 5.52 -16.81 9.73
C GLY A 133 4.41 -17.78 10.16
N THR A 134 4.22 -17.94 11.46
CA THR A 134 3.15 -18.76 12.05
C THR A 134 1.84 -17.99 12.28
N HIS A 135 1.84 -16.68 12.04
CA HIS A 135 0.71 -15.80 12.32
C HIS A 135 -0.09 -15.49 11.06
N LYS A 136 -1.37 -15.14 11.24
CA LYS A 136 -2.27 -14.78 10.15
C LYS A 136 -2.70 -13.33 10.32
N VAL A 137 -2.81 -12.60 9.22
CA VAL A 137 -3.35 -11.23 9.13
C VAL A 137 -4.54 -11.21 8.18
N ASP A 138 -5.50 -10.31 8.40
CA ASP A 138 -6.73 -10.26 7.59
C ASP A 138 -6.42 -9.84 6.15
N PHE A 139 -5.58 -8.82 5.98
CA PHE A 139 -5.14 -8.35 4.67
C PHE A 139 -3.63 -8.03 4.66
N PHE A 140 -2.97 -8.39 3.56
CA PHE A 140 -1.58 -8.04 3.30
C PHE A 140 -1.44 -7.45 1.90
N VAL A 141 -0.84 -6.26 1.78
CA VAL A 141 -0.57 -5.60 0.49
C VAL A 141 0.92 -5.66 0.22
N GLU A 142 1.33 -6.56 -0.69
CA GLU A 142 2.73 -6.90 -0.94
C GLU A 142 3.57 -5.67 -1.35
N SER A 143 3.07 -4.89 -2.32
CA SER A 143 3.82 -3.73 -2.85
C SER A 143 4.05 -2.63 -1.81
N LEU A 144 3.20 -2.58 -0.78
CA LEU A 144 3.28 -1.58 0.30
C LEU A 144 3.91 -2.15 1.57
N ASN A 145 4.25 -3.45 1.60
CA ASN A 145 4.71 -4.15 2.80
C ASN A 145 3.79 -3.90 4.02
N LEU A 146 2.48 -3.90 3.79
CA LEU A 146 1.46 -3.39 4.70
C LEU A 146 0.49 -4.51 5.13
N CYS A 147 0.31 -4.65 6.43
CA CYS A 147 -0.69 -5.52 7.06
C CYS A 147 -1.84 -4.67 7.59
N LEU A 148 -3.07 -5.09 7.31
CA LEU A 148 -4.29 -4.48 7.84
C LEU A 148 -5.06 -5.54 8.64
N GLU A 149 -5.44 -5.20 9.86
CA GLU A 149 -6.29 -6.06 10.71
C GLU A 149 -7.57 -5.35 11.10
N CYS A 150 -8.68 -5.97 10.77
CA CYS A 150 -10.03 -5.48 10.96
C CYS A 150 -10.62 -6.11 12.23
N ASN A 151 -10.50 -5.43 13.37
CA ASN A 151 -11.02 -5.93 14.64
C ASN A 151 -12.41 -5.36 14.91
N GLY A 152 -13.42 -6.21 15.07
CA GLY A 152 -14.77 -5.76 15.42
C GLY A 152 -15.28 -6.18 16.79
N TYR A 153 -14.76 -7.27 17.33
CA TYR A 153 -15.20 -7.84 18.60
C TYR A 153 -14.04 -8.58 19.26
N SER A 154 -13.95 -8.51 20.59
CA SER A 154 -13.01 -9.32 21.36
C SER A 154 -13.36 -10.80 21.16
N HIS A 155 -12.44 -11.57 20.58
CA HIS A 155 -12.61 -13.01 20.46
C HIS A 155 -12.71 -13.65 21.85
N ILE A 156 -13.55 -14.68 21.99
CA ILE A 156 -13.73 -15.45 23.24
C ILE A 156 -12.40 -16.08 23.70
N SER A 157 -11.45 -16.28 22.77
CA SER A 157 -10.11 -16.80 23.00
C SER A 157 -9.01 -15.71 22.93
N TYR A 158 -9.33 -14.45 23.26
CA TYR A 158 -8.35 -13.36 23.26
C TYR A 158 -7.29 -13.57 24.34
N ASN A 159 -6.07 -13.91 23.94
CA ASN A 159 -4.90 -13.93 24.82
C ASN A 159 -4.06 -12.66 24.56
N PRO A 160 -4.03 -11.71 25.51
CA PRO A 160 -3.35 -10.44 25.32
C PRO A 160 -1.83 -10.58 25.19
N GLU A 161 -1.21 -11.55 25.89
CA GLU A 161 0.24 -11.77 25.80
C GLU A 161 0.62 -12.33 24.43
N TYR A 162 -0.14 -13.29 23.93
CA TYR A 162 0.05 -13.83 22.58
C TYR A 162 -0.16 -12.76 21.51
N GLU A 163 -1.21 -11.95 21.62
CA GLU A 163 -1.50 -10.88 20.66
C GLU A 163 -0.39 -9.82 20.65
N ALA A 164 0.12 -9.40 21.82
CA ALA A 164 1.23 -8.46 21.90
C ALA A 164 2.50 -8.98 21.23
N ILE A 165 2.84 -10.26 21.45
CA ILE A 165 4.01 -10.91 20.80
C ILE A 165 3.81 -10.98 19.28
N ARG A 166 2.61 -11.39 18.85
CA ARG A 166 2.25 -11.51 17.43
C ARG A 166 2.33 -10.17 16.71
N GLU A 167 1.75 -9.14 17.29
CA GLU A 167 1.75 -7.78 16.72
C GLU A 167 3.17 -7.24 16.62
N GLN A 168 3.99 -7.43 17.66
CA GLN A 168 5.39 -6.99 17.64
C GLN A 168 6.18 -7.73 16.55
N TYR A 169 6.02 -9.04 16.43
CA TYR A 169 6.67 -9.85 15.40
C TYR A 169 6.35 -9.36 13.97
N ILE A 170 5.08 -9.03 13.72
CA ILE A 170 4.62 -8.51 12.44
C ILE A 170 5.17 -7.09 12.21
N ALA A 171 5.01 -6.21 13.21
CA ALA A 171 5.38 -4.80 13.11
C ALA A 171 6.89 -4.60 12.88
N GLU A 172 7.75 -5.47 13.42
CA GLU A 172 9.20 -5.43 13.16
C GLU A 172 9.56 -5.52 11.66
N ARG A 173 8.70 -6.14 10.84
CA ARG A 173 8.99 -6.48 9.44
C ARG A 173 8.05 -5.79 8.45
N HIS A 174 6.85 -5.43 8.88
CA HIS A 174 5.77 -4.92 8.06
C HIS A 174 5.15 -3.68 8.71
N ALA A 175 4.64 -2.75 7.90
CA ALA A 175 3.75 -1.74 8.43
C ALA A 175 2.47 -2.42 8.92
N LEU A 176 2.00 -2.14 10.14
CA LEU A 176 0.80 -2.76 10.71
C LEU A 176 -0.21 -1.70 11.10
N VAL A 177 -1.41 -1.76 10.51
CA VAL A 177 -2.56 -0.95 10.89
C VAL A 177 -3.63 -1.86 11.46
N ARG A 178 -4.07 -1.56 12.68
CA ARG A 178 -5.23 -2.20 13.29
C ARG A 178 -6.37 -1.21 13.33
N PHE A 179 -7.56 -1.62 12.93
CA PHE A 179 -8.70 -0.71 12.82
C PHE A 179 -10.00 -1.40 13.18
N HIS A 180 -10.94 -0.60 13.69
CA HIS A 180 -12.28 -1.09 13.98
C HIS A 180 -13.07 -1.24 12.67
N HIS A 181 -13.87 -2.29 12.49
CA HIS A 181 -14.67 -2.47 11.26
C HIS A 181 -15.56 -1.26 10.93
N GLN A 182 -16.07 -0.55 11.93
CA GLN A 182 -16.88 0.67 11.77
C GLN A 182 -16.07 1.96 11.54
N ILE A 183 -14.75 1.87 11.36
CA ILE A 183 -13.90 3.06 11.16
C ILE A 183 -14.34 3.83 9.90
N SER A 184 -14.26 5.16 9.96
CA SER A 184 -14.41 5.95 8.74
C SER A 184 -13.27 5.63 7.77
N TRP A 185 -13.58 5.62 6.48
CA TRP A 185 -12.56 5.41 5.45
C TRP A 185 -11.42 6.42 5.54
N GLN A 186 -11.75 7.70 5.79
CA GLN A 186 -10.77 8.77 5.91
C GLN A 186 -9.82 8.53 7.08
N THR A 187 -10.33 8.09 8.23
CA THR A 187 -9.48 7.78 9.40
C THR A 187 -8.58 6.57 9.13
N LEU A 188 -9.13 5.50 8.54
CA LEU A 188 -8.36 4.32 8.15
C LEU A 188 -7.24 4.70 7.19
N MET A 189 -7.57 5.50 6.17
CA MET A 189 -6.62 5.93 5.17
C MET A 189 -5.48 6.75 5.76
N ASN A 190 -5.81 7.71 6.63
CA ASN A 190 -4.81 8.50 7.33
C ASN A 190 -3.88 7.63 8.19
N GLY A 191 -4.39 6.54 8.77
CA GLY A 191 -3.55 5.57 9.46
C GLY A 191 -2.65 4.77 8.53
N ILE A 192 -3.19 4.27 7.40
CA ILE A 192 -2.42 3.57 6.36
C ILE A 192 -1.25 4.41 5.87
N LEU A 193 -1.48 5.70 5.60
CA LEU A 193 -0.46 6.62 5.10
C LEU A 193 0.61 6.99 6.13
N LYS A 194 0.33 6.81 7.42
CA LYS A 194 1.29 7.03 8.51
C LYS A 194 1.99 5.75 8.95
N ALA A 195 1.49 4.59 8.49
CA ALA A 195 1.99 3.29 8.90
C ALA A 195 3.40 3.08 8.37
N ARG A 196 4.26 2.56 9.24
CA ARG A 196 5.64 2.19 8.92
C ARG A 196 6.07 1.02 9.80
N PRO A 197 7.01 0.17 9.33
CA PRO A 197 7.56 -0.88 10.17
C PRO A 197 8.12 -0.31 11.49
N GLY A 198 8.00 -1.12 12.55
CA GLY A 198 8.40 -0.79 13.92
C GLY A 198 7.35 -0.04 14.73
N ILE A 199 6.25 0.43 14.12
CA ILE A 199 5.15 1.12 14.81
C ILE A 199 3.82 0.46 14.47
N ILE A 200 3.09 0.03 15.50
CA ILE A 200 1.72 -0.46 15.35
C ILE A 200 0.79 0.75 15.31
N GLN A 201 0.19 1.00 14.15
CA GLN A 201 -0.80 2.07 13.99
C GLN A 201 -2.17 1.56 14.44
N ARG A 202 -2.52 1.80 15.71
CA ARG A 202 -3.84 1.48 16.24
C ARG A 202 -4.85 2.57 15.94
N LEU A 203 -5.93 2.19 15.27
CA LEU A 203 -7.13 2.96 15.01
C LEU A 203 -8.37 2.26 15.59
N ASP A 204 -8.16 1.11 16.24
CA ASP A 204 -9.13 0.27 16.94
C ASP A 204 -9.22 0.57 18.44
N ALA A 205 -8.53 1.63 18.92
CA ALA A 205 -8.69 2.09 20.30
C ALA A 205 -10.18 2.37 20.58
N PRO A 206 -10.69 2.01 21.78
CA PRO A 206 -12.10 2.15 22.08
C PRO A 206 -12.51 3.61 21.88
N VAL A 207 -13.52 3.83 21.04
CA VAL A 207 -14.23 5.11 21.00
C VAL A 207 -14.61 5.41 22.45
N PRO A 208 -14.23 6.57 23.04
CA PRO A 208 -14.67 6.89 24.39
C PRO A 208 -16.19 6.78 24.40
N MET A 209 -16.72 5.87 25.25
CA MET A 209 -18.15 5.71 25.44
C MET A 209 -18.72 7.02 26.00
N ASN A 210 -19.13 7.94 25.13
CA ASN A 210 -20.10 8.95 25.49
C ASN A 210 -21.49 8.30 25.47
N CYS A 211 -21.69 7.30 26.33
CA CYS A 211 -23.01 6.79 26.68
C CYS A 211 -23.47 7.49 27.95
N LYS A 212 -23.98 8.73 27.81
CA LYS A 212 -25.06 9.17 28.70
C LYS A 212 -26.35 8.57 28.16
N TRP A 213 -26.60 7.32 28.51
CA TRP A 213 -27.98 6.85 28.61
C TRP A 213 -28.60 7.62 29.76
N SER A 214 -29.40 8.64 29.45
CA SER A 214 -30.35 9.20 30.40
C SER A 214 -31.30 8.08 30.81
N ARG A 215 -31.14 7.57 32.03
CA ARG A 215 -32.21 6.85 32.71
C ARG A 215 -33.32 7.86 32.99
N ASN A 216 -34.24 8.01 32.05
CA ASN A 216 -35.58 8.47 32.38
C ASN A 216 -36.44 7.23 32.63
N GLY A 217 -36.63 6.94 33.91
CA GLY A 217 -37.46 5.85 34.38
C GLY A 217 -38.07 6.19 35.73
N ARG A 218 -39.29 6.73 35.65
CA ARG A 218 -40.32 6.95 36.69
C ARG A 218 -40.11 8.08 37.68
#